data_AF-A0A9P6BWB8-F1
#
_entry.id   AF-A0A9P6BWB8-F1
#
_cell.length_a   1.000
_cell.length_b   1.000
_cell.length_c   1.000
_cell.angle_alpha   90.00
_cell.angle_beta   90.00
_cell.angle_gamma   90.00
#
_symmetry.space_group_name_H-M   'P 1'
#
loop_
_entity.id
_entity.type
_entity.pdbx_description
1 polymer ?
#
loop_
_entity_poly.entity_id
_entity_poly.type
_entity_poly.pdbx_seq_one_letter_code
_entity_poly.pdbx_strand_id
1 'polypeptide(L)'
;MKPVALVALLLSSAFAVEYLVGVGKDETTGKKGIGFDPSVIHPIAGDTVVFEFRGGAHSAVQTTFETPCVPLDGGGFNSGVFNVDTSLPVDAPGLPSVQITINDTNPIWIFDQAGGQCQQGGVLAINPTQTQTPAQYKENAAKSPVAPLTKDAAPSATASGSGAPAEASGSANDNKSNGASGLRMSIGGVGLAGVVMALVAGSV
;
A
#
# COMPACT_ATOMS: atom_id res chain seq x y z
N MET A 1 36.98 23.44 53.97
CA MET A 1 37.04 22.60 52.76
C MET A 1 35.60 22.18 52.45
N LYS A 2 35.00 22.67 51.36
CA LYS A 2 33.59 22.37 51.01
C LYS A 2 33.56 21.14 50.09
N PRO A 3 32.72 20.13 50.35
CA PRO A 3 32.63 18.97 49.47
C PRO A 3 31.92 19.39 48.17
N VAL A 4 32.58 19.15 47.05
CA VAL A 4 31.99 19.28 45.71
C VAL A 4 31.26 17.96 45.44
N ALA A 5 29.93 18.00 45.42
CA ALA A 5 29.11 16.87 45.03
C ALA A 5 29.15 16.72 43.50
N LEU A 6 29.72 15.61 43.02
CA LEU A 6 29.73 15.23 41.62
C LEU A 6 28.35 14.63 41.27
N VAL A 7 27.52 15.37 40.55
CA VAL A 7 26.24 14.86 40.02
C VAL A 7 26.53 14.16 38.69
N ALA A 8 26.46 12.84 38.66
CA ALA A 8 26.54 12.05 37.44
C ALA A 8 25.18 12.10 36.72
N LEU A 9 25.13 12.79 35.57
CA LEU A 9 23.96 12.85 34.70
C LEU A 9 23.95 11.58 33.82
N LEU A 10 23.14 10.60 34.21
CA LEU A 10 22.86 9.41 33.39
C LEU A 10 21.93 9.84 32.24
N LEU A 11 22.50 10.09 31.05
CA LEU A 11 21.69 10.23 29.83
C LEU A 11 21.15 8.84 29.45
N SER A 12 19.89 8.56 29.81
CA SER A 12 19.15 7.45 29.20
C SER A 12 19.02 7.72 27.70
N SER A 13 19.76 6.95 26.91
CA SER A 13 19.60 6.96 25.46
C SER A 13 18.35 6.15 25.12
N ALA A 14 17.30 6.81 24.62
CA ALA A 14 16.18 6.10 24.03
C ALA A 14 16.62 5.59 22.66
N PHE A 15 16.72 4.27 22.51
CA PHE A 15 17.00 3.63 21.23
C PHE A 15 15.66 3.34 20.53
N ALA A 16 15.46 3.89 19.34
CA ALA A 16 14.40 3.46 18.45
C ALA A 16 14.83 2.15 17.77
N VAL A 17 13.96 1.15 17.77
CA VAL A 17 14.17 -0.14 17.10
C VAL A 17 13.54 -0.12 15.71
N GLU A 18 14.18 -0.80 14.76
CA GLU A 18 13.62 -1.05 13.44
C GLU A 18 13.06 -2.48 13.37
N TYR A 19 11.79 -2.60 12.97
CA TYR A 19 11.10 -3.85 12.71
C TYR A 19 11.01 -4.06 11.20
N LEU A 20 11.84 -4.95 10.67
CA LEU A 20 11.77 -5.34 9.26
C LEU A 20 10.67 -6.39 9.05
N VAL A 21 9.70 -6.07 8.19
CA VAL A 21 8.60 -6.94 7.81
C VAL A 21 8.70 -7.25 6.31
N GLY A 22 8.90 -8.52 5.98
CA GLY A 22 8.89 -8.99 4.60
C GLY A 22 7.46 -9.10 4.06
N VAL A 23 7.13 -8.33 3.03
CA VAL A 23 5.81 -8.39 2.37
C VAL A 23 5.88 -9.32 1.16
N GLY A 24 4.93 -10.24 1.03
CA GLY A 24 4.99 -11.29 0.02
C GLY A 24 5.86 -12.49 0.43
N LYS A 25 5.95 -12.72 1.74
CA LYS A 25 6.70 -13.82 2.35
C LYS A 25 5.76 -14.60 3.27
N ASP A 26 5.74 -15.91 3.10
CA ASP A 26 4.97 -16.81 3.96
C ASP A 26 5.76 -17.04 5.25
N GLU A 27 5.22 -16.57 6.38
CA GLU A 27 5.87 -16.64 7.71
C GLU A 27 6.12 -18.08 8.19
N THR A 28 5.38 -19.06 7.69
CA THR A 28 5.53 -20.47 8.11
C THR A 28 6.70 -21.15 7.39
N THR A 29 6.87 -20.85 6.10
CA THR A 29 7.86 -21.49 5.22
C THR A 29 9.10 -20.63 5.00
N GLY A 30 9.03 -19.33 5.29
CA GLY A 30 10.07 -18.34 5.01
C GLY A 30 10.31 -18.12 3.50
N LYS A 31 9.40 -18.59 2.64
CA LYS A 31 9.53 -18.50 1.18
C LYS A 31 8.67 -17.36 0.63
N LYS A 32 8.91 -16.99 -0.62
CA LYS A 32 8.00 -16.09 -1.35
C LYS A 32 6.59 -16.67 -1.35
N GLY A 33 5.60 -15.82 -1.16
CA GLY A 33 4.21 -16.23 -1.08
C GLY A 33 3.30 -15.08 -0.72
N ILE A 34 2.20 -15.41 -0.06
CA ILE A 34 1.23 -14.44 0.43
C ILE A 34 1.48 -14.26 1.93
N GLY A 35 1.54 -13.03 2.40
CA GLY A 35 1.70 -12.75 3.83
C GLY A 35 2.68 -11.66 4.16
N PHE A 36 2.80 -11.46 5.46
CA PHE A 36 3.80 -10.63 6.11
C PHE A 36 4.61 -11.54 7.03
N ASP A 37 5.93 -11.39 6.99
CA ASP A 37 6.85 -12.14 7.84
C ASP A 37 7.75 -11.16 8.62
N PRO A 38 7.57 -11.02 9.95
CA PRO A 38 6.53 -11.66 10.77
C PRO A 38 5.12 -11.07 10.52
N SER A 39 4.07 -11.84 10.82
CA SER A 39 2.66 -11.40 10.70
C SER A 39 2.12 -10.73 11.96
N VAL A 40 2.92 -10.71 13.04
CA VAL A 40 2.63 -10.02 14.29
C VAL A 40 3.88 -9.36 14.85
N ILE A 41 3.80 -8.07 15.18
CA ILE A 41 4.90 -7.33 15.81
C ILE A 41 4.40 -6.47 16.97
N HIS A 42 5.29 -6.12 17.89
CA HIS A 42 4.98 -5.34 19.09
C HIS A 42 5.95 -4.16 19.30
N PRO A 43 6.00 -3.18 18.37
CA PRO A 43 6.85 -2.00 18.51
C PRO A 43 6.32 -1.02 19.56
N ILE A 44 7.19 -0.20 20.13
CA ILE A 44 6.84 0.90 21.02
C ILE A 44 6.90 2.25 20.31
N ALA A 45 6.38 3.30 20.97
CA ALA A 45 6.48 4.66 20.46
C ALA A 45 7.95 5.06 20.21
N GLY A 46 8.23 5.56 19.00
CA GLY A 46 9.55 5.92 18.51
C GLY A 46 10.18 4.87 17.60
N ASP A 47 9.71 3.61 17.62
CA ASP A 47 10.19 2.57 16.71
C ASP A 47 9.73 2.82 15.27
N THR A 48 10.36 2.13 14.33
CA THR A 48 10.01 2.17 12.91
C THR A 48 9.67 0.77 12.41
N VAL A 49 8.61 0.64 11.61
CA VAL A 49 8.29 -0.59 10.88
C VAL A 49 8.63 -0.39 9.43
N VAL A 50 9.52 -1.22 8.90
CA VAL A 50 9.97 -1.20 7.50
C VAL A 50 9.33 -2.36 6.76
N PHE A 51 8.51 -2.05 5.77
CA PHE A 51 7.92 -3.01 4.86
C PHE A 51 8.83 -3.17 3.65
N GLU A 52 9.44 -4.35 3.48
CA GLU A 52 10.31 -4.65 2.34
C GLU A 52 9.65 -5.70 1.43
N PHE A 53 9.43 -5.36 0.15
CA PHE A 53 8.57 -6.14 -0.73
C PHE A 53 9.35 -7.22 -1.48
N ARG A 54 8.86 -8.47 -1.40
CA ARG A 54 9.41 -9.63 -2.10
C ARG A 54 8.82 -9.76 -3.50
N GLY A 55 9.37 -10.68 -4.28
CA GLY A 55 8.96 -10.93 -5.66
C GLY A 55 7.46 -11.23 -5.78
N GLY A 56 6.77 -10.51 -6.66
CA GLY A 56 5.32 -10.51 -6.78
C GLY A 56 4.75 -9.09 -6.79
N ALA A 57 3.41 -9.00 -6.78
CA ALA A 57 2.69 -7.74 -6.63
C ALA A 57 2.15 -7.68 -5.20
N HIS A 58 2.65 -6.74 -4.40
CA HIS A 58 2.34 -6.67 -2.97
C HIS A 58 2.19 -5.23 -2.49
N SER A 59 1.53 -5.06 -1.35
CA SER A 59 1.31 -3.77 -0.69
C SER A 59 1.18 -3.93 0.82
N ALA A 60 1.35 -2.83 1.52
CA ALA A 60 1.03 -2.67 2.93
C ALA A 60 0.09 -1.48 3.08
N VAL A 61 -1.18 -1.77 3.41
CA VAL A 61 -2.24 -0.75 3.53
C VAL A 61 -2.90 -0.87 4.88
N GLN A 62 -3.04 0.26 5.57
CA GLN A 62 -3.72 0.33 6.84
C GLN A 62 -5.23 0.18 6.66
N THR A 63 -5.84 -0.53 7.61
CA THR A 63 -7.27 -0.83 7.67
C THR A 63 -7.73 -0.89 9.13
N THR A 64 -8.97 -1.28 9.36
CA THR A 64 -9.52 -1.54 10.70
C THR A 64 -9.52 -3.04 10.98
N PHE A 65 -9.68 -3.38 12.26
CA PHE A 65 -9.80 -4.77 12.68
C PHE A 65 -11.12 -5.41 12.19
N GLU A 66 -12.19 -4.61 12.17
CA GLU A 66 -13.56 -5.05 11.88
C GLU A 66 -13.82 -5.18 10.38
N THR A 67 -13.19 -4.34 9.55
CA THR A 67 -13.36 -4.32 8.10
C THR A 67 -12.02 -4.46 7.37
N PRO A 68 -11.31 -5.59 7.52
CA PRO A 68 -10.08 -5.85 6.78
C PRO A 68 -10.32 -5.87 5.28
N CYS A 69 -9.24 -5.79 4.51
CA CYS A 69 -9.26 -5.78 3.04
C CYS A 69 -9.87 -4.53 2.40
N VAL A 70 -10.09 -3.48 3.19
CA VAL A 70 -10.54 -2.17 2.74
C VAL A 70 -9.59 -1.11 3.31
N PRO A 71 -9.06 -0.17 2.51
CA PRO A 71 -8.24 0.91 3.05
C PRO A 71 -8.94 1.68 4.16
N LEU A 72 -8.19 2.16 5.14
CA LEU A 72 -8.73 2.95 6.25
C LEU A 72 -9.44 4.23 5.75
N ASP A 73 -10.70 4.40 6.16
CA ASP A 73 -11.48 5.59 5.86
C ASP A 73 -10.83 6.87 6.41
N GLY A 74 -10.90 7.96 5.66
CA GLY A 74 -10.30 9.24 6.06
C GLY A 74 -8.78 9.33 5.84
N GLY A 75 -8.17 8.27 5.29
CA GLY A 75 -6.75 8.21 5.01
C GLY A 75 -5.97 7.50 6.12
N GLY A 76 -4.96 6.75 5.71
CA GLY A 76 -4.05 6.02 6.58
C GLY A 76 -2.79 5.67 5.80
N PHE A 77 -1.91 4.87 6.39
CA PHE A 77 -0.75 4.42 5.66
C PHE A 77 -1.16 3.56 4.45
N ASN A 78 -0.61 3.87 3.28
CA ASN A 78 -0.78 3.06 2.07
C ASN A 78 0.51 3.13 1.26
N SER A 79 1.19 2.00 1.11
CA SER A 79 2.44 1.91 0.36
C SER A 79 2.25 2.07 -1.15
N GLY A 80 1.04 1.89 -1.67
CA GLY A 80 0.80 1.53 -3.06
C GLY A 80 1.22 0.08 -3.34
N VAL A 81 0.96 -0.41 -4.56
CA VAL A 81 1.38 -1.74 -4.98
C VAL A 81 2.79 -1.69 -5.57
N PHE A 82 3.70 -2.43 -4.97
CA PHE A 82 5.04 -2.69 -5.51
C PHE A 82 5.02 -3.97 -6.34
N ASN A 83 5.60 -3.90 -7.54
CA ASN A 83 5.80 -5.06 -8.41
C ASN A 83 7.30 -5.39 -8.45
N VAL A 84 7.68 -6.51 -7.86
CA VAL A 84 9.07 -6.98 -7.77
C VAL A 84 9.24 -8.23 -8.61
N ASP A 85 10.36 -8.34 -9.31
CA ASP A 85 10.68 -9.50 -10.15
C ASP A 85 10.64 -10.81 -9.33
N THR A 86 9.83 -11.77 -9.80
CA THR A 86 9.64 -13.06 -9.14
C THR A 86 10.85 -13.98 -9.28
N SER A 87 11.80 -13.69 -10.16
CA SER A 87 13.05 -14.44 -10.34
C SER A 87 14.12 -14.17 -9.27
N LEU A 88 14.04 -13.05 -8.55
CA LEU A 88 15.01 -12.70 -7.51
C LEU A 88 15.02 -13.72 -6.35
N PRO A 89 16.09 -13.85 -5.56
CA PRO A 89 16.02 -14.56 -4.28
C PRO A 89 14.95 -13.98 -3.34
N VAL A 90 14.45 -14.76 -2.37
CA VAL A 90 13.44 -14.29 -1.40
C VAL A 90 13.93 -13.09 -0.59
N ASP A 91 15.19 -13.08 -0.16
CA ASP A 91 15.81 -12.00 0.60
C ASP A 91 16.96 -11.40 -0.20
N ALA A 92 16.69 -11.07 -1.48
CA ALA A 92 17.64 -10.36 -2.32
C ALA A 92 18.00 -8.99 -1.71
N PRO A 93 19.25 -8.50 -1.85
CA PRO A 93 19.60 -7.17 -1.37
C PRO A 93 18.93 -6.07 -2.22
N GLY A 94 18.60 -4.95 -1.58
CA GLY A 94 18.09 -3.75 -2.28
C GLY A 94 16.65 -3.87 -2.78
N LEU A 95 15.85 -4.73 -2.16
CA LEU A 95 14.41 -4.79 -2.41
C LEU A 95 13.74 -3.46 -2.05
N PRO A 96 12.68 -3.05 -2.75
CA PRO A 96 11.99 -1.81 -2.45
C PRO A 96 11.37 -1.90 -1.05
N SER A 97 11.39 -0.79 -0.33
CA SER A 97 10.79 -0.69 0.99
C SER A 97 10.16 0.66 1.26
N VAL A 98 9.23 0.66 2.21
CA VAL A 98 8.61 1.87 2.78
C VAL A 98 8.53 1.69 4.29
N GLN A 99 8.40 2.78 5.04
CA GLN A 99 8.39 2.71 6.50
C GLN A 99 7.30 3.56 7.12
N ILE A 100 6.89 3.17 8.33
CA ILE A 100 6.08 3.99 9.22
C ILE A 100 6.78 4.14 10.57
N THR A 101 6.69 5.32 11.16
CA THR A 101 7.09 5.55 12.55
C THR A 101 5.90 5.26 13.46
N ILE A 102 6.17 4.52 14.53
CA ILE A 102 5.18 4.17 15.54
C ILE A 102 5.09 5.29 16.55
N ASN A 103 3.90 5.87 16.71
CA ASN A 103 3.69 7.04 17.58
C ASN A 103 3.22 6.64 18.99
N ASP A 104 2.57 5.49 19.10
CA ASP A 104 2.02 4.96 20.34
C ASP A 104 1.90 3.43 20.24
N THR A 105 1.38 2.79 21.28
CA THR A 105 1.17 1.34 21.32
C THR A 105 -0.25 0.93 20.93
N ASN A 106 -1.01 1.78 20.26
CA ASN A 106 -2.34 1.41 19.79
C ASN A 106 -2.24 0.38 18.65
N PRO A 107 -3.23 -0.52 18.51
CA PRO A 107 -3.21 -1.51 17.43
C PRO A 107 -3.24 -0.86 16.05
N ILE A 108 -2.37 -1.34 15.15
CA ILE A 108 -2.40 -0.99 13.73
C ILE A 108 -2.60 -2.27 12.92
N TRP A 109 -3.54 -2.23 11.99
CA TRP A 109 -3.93 -3.36 11.16
C TRP A 109 -3.56 -3.08 9.72
N ILE A 110 -2.77 -3.97 9.13
CA ILE A 110 -2.25 -3.81 7.77
C ILE A 110 -2.71 -5.00 6.92
N PHE A 111 -3.06 -4.76 5.66
CA PHE A 111 -3.37 -5.81 4.69
C PHE A 111 -2.64 -5.58 3.36
N ASP A 112 -2.52 -6.66 2.59
CA ASP A 112 -2.09 -6.61 1.19
C ASP A 112 -3.31 -6.48 0.27
N GLN A 113 -3.44 -5.33 -0.40
CA GLN A 113 -4.53 -5.04 -1.33
C GLN A 113 -4.39 -5.73 -2.69
N ALA A 114 -3.23 -6.31 -3.00
CA ALA A 114 -2.98 -6.89 -4.31
C ALA A 114 -3.73 -8.22 -4.49
N GLY A 115 -4.50 -8.34 -5.58
CA GLY A 115 -4.96 -9.64 -6.12
C GLY A 115 -5.75 -10.54 -5.17
N GLY A 116 -6.47 -9.98 -4.19
CA GLY A 116 -7.22 -10.77 -3.21
C GLY A 116 -6.33 -11.50 -2.19
N GLN A 117 -5.08 -11.04 -2.01
CA GLN A 117 -4.14 -11.63 -1.06
C GLN A 117 -4.57 -11.45 0.40
N CYS A 118 -5.26 -10.34 0.72
CA CYS A 118 -5.83 -10.12 2.05
C CYS A 118 -6.71 -11.29 2.52
N GLN A 119 -7.66 -11.74 1.70
CA GLN A 119 -8.57 -12.84 2.02
C GLN A 119 -7.84 -14.18 2.18
N GLN A 120 -6.63 -14.30 1.62
CA GLN A 120 -5.77 -15.47 1.70
C GLN A 120 -4.83 -15.44 2.92
N GLY A 121 -4.92 -14.42 3.77
CA GLY A 121 -4.08 -14.26 4.95
C GLY A 121 -2.94 -13.25 4.79
N GLY A 122 -2.96 -12.46 3.72
CA GLY A 122 -2.10 -11.29 3.52
C GLY A 122 -2.45 -10.15 4.47
N VAL A 123 -2.24 -10.37 5.77
CA VAL A 123 -2.55 -9.43 6.85
C VAL A 123 -1.47 -9.41 7.94
N LEU A 124 -1.27 -8.25 8.56
CA LEU A 124 -0.32 -8.02 9.65
C LEU A 124 -1.02 -7.31 10.81
N ALA A 125 -0.71 -7.77 12.02
CA ALA A 125 -1.14 -7.15 13.26
C ALA A 125 0.04 -6.49 13.97
N ILE A 126 -0.03 -5.17 14.16
CA ILE A 126 0.96 -4.40 14.92
C ILE A 126 0.32 -4.04 16.25
N ASN A 127 0.96 -4.38 17.37
CA ASN A 127 0.43 -4.15 18.73
C ASN A 127 -1.01 -4.66 18.94
N PRO A 128 -1.35 -5.91 18.58
CA PRO A 128 -2.68 -6.47 18.84
C PRO A 128 -2.99 -6.51 20.35
N THR A 129 -4.27 -6.53 20.69
CA THR A 129 -4.73 -6.65 22.08
C THR A 129 -5.19 -8.07 22.40
N GLN A 130 -5.45 -8.35 23.69
CA GLN A 130 -6.02 -9.64 24.09
C GLN A 130 -7.42 -9.89 23.50
N THR A 131 -8.19 -8.83 23.20
CA THR A 131 -9.54 -8.92 22.65
C THR A 131 -9.57 -8.84 21.13
N GLN A 132 -8.63 -8.11 20.52
CA GLN A 132 -8.43 -8.05 19.07
C GLN A 132 -7.17 -8.84 18.71
N THR A 133 -7.35 -10.13 18.45
CA THR A 133 -6.22 -11.06 18.23
C THR A 133 -5.83 -11.15 16.75
N PRO A 134 -4.57 -11.49 16.43
CA PRO A 134 -4.13 -11.72 15.06
C PRO A 134 -4.89 -12.86 14.35
N ALA A 135 -5.28 -13.89 15.11
CA ALA A 135 -6.08 -14.99 14.59
C ALA A 135 -7.47 -14.51 14.16
N GLN A 136 -8.14 -13.73 15.01
CA GLN A 136 -9.44 -13.16 14.68
C GLN A 136 -9.35 -12.19 13.49
N TYR A 137 -8.27 -11.41 13.40
CA TYR A 137 -8.04 -10.53 12.25
C TYR A 137 -7.90 -11.30 10.93
N LYS A 138 -7.12 -12.40 10.93
CA LYS A 138 -7.03 -13.32 9.80
C LYS A 138 -8.39 -13.92 9.41
N GLU A 139 -9.20 -14.31 10.38
CA GLU A 139 -10.56 -14.81 10.12
C GLU A 139 -11.50 -13.74 9.56
N ASN A 140 -11.41 -12.51 10.05
CA ASN A 140 -12.19 -11.38 9.53
C ASN A 140 -11.81 -11.12 8.07
N ALA A 141 -10.51 -11.14 7.75
CA ALA A 141 -10.00 -10.94 6.40
C ALA A 141 -10.50 -12.01 5.41
N ALA A 142 -10.50 -13.28 5.82
CA ALA A 142 -11.04 -14.37 5.00
C ALA A 142 -12.54 -14.23 4.68
N LYS A 143 -13.29 -13.51 5.53
CA LYS A 143 -14.73 -13.25 5.37
C LYS A 143 -15.03 -11.92 4.67
N SER A 144 -14.02 -11.05 4.46
CA SER A 144 -14.23 -9.75 3.86
C SER A 144 -14.68 -9.85 2.40
N PRO A 145 -15.68 -9.07 1.98
CA PRO A 145 -16.08 -9.02 0.58
C PRO A 145 -14.92 -8.53 -0.29
N VAL A 146 -14.77 -9.12 -1.48
CA VAL A 146 -13.74 -8.70 -2.44
C VAL A 146 -14.12 -7.33 -2.99
N ALA A 147 -13.40 -6.28 -2.56
CA ALA A 147 -13.52 -4.97 -3.19
C ALA A 147 -12.95 -5.02 -4.62
N PRO A 148 -13.61 -4.42 -5.62
CA PRO A 148 -13.02 -4.26 -6.96
C PRO A 148 -11.74 -3.42 -6.86
N LEU A 149 -10.65 -3.90 -7.46
CA LEU A 149 -9.37 -3.18 -7.52
C LEU A 149 -9.58 -1.84 -8.25
N THR A 150 -9.66 -0.72 -7.52
CA THR A 150 -9.56 0.61 -8.13
C THR A 150 -8.09 0.91 -8.37
N LYS A 151 -7.74 1.17 -9.63
CA LYS A 151 -6.35 1.23 -10.12
C LYS A 151 -5.63 2.56 -9.82
N ASP A 152 -6.26 3.45 -9.04
CA ASP A 152 -5.85 4.86 -8.95
C ASP A 152 -5.81 5.33 -7.50
N ALA A 153 -4.77 4.94 -6.77
CA ALA A 153 -4.32 5.68 -5.59
C ALA A 153 -2.80 5.86 -5.71
N ALA A 154 -2.39 7.03 -6.19
CA ALA A 154 -1.00 7.43 -6.23
C ALA A 154 -0.44 7.52 -4.79
N PRO A 155 0.83 7.16 -4.54
CA PRO A 155 1.42 7.28 -3.22
C PRO A 155 1.53 8.76 -2.81
N SER A 156 0.91 9.13 -1.69
CA SER A 156 1.20 10.40 -1.01
C SER A 156 2.44 10.21 -0.15
N ALA A 157 3.62 10.39 -0.75
CA ALA A 157 4.85 10.55 0.01
C ALA A 157 4.93 11.99 0.54
N THR A 158 4.72 12.20 1.84
CA THR A 158 4.98 13.48 2.50
C THR A 158 6.47 13.62 2.77
N ALA A 159 7.21 14.20 1.82
CA ALA A 159 8.56 14.68 2.06
C ALA A 159 8.49 16.02 2.80
N SER A 160 8.86 16.04 4.08
CA SER A 160 9.01 17.27 4.87
C SER A 160 10.36 17.92 4.54
N GLY A 161 10.32 19.03 3.80
CA GLY A 161 11.48 19.87 3.49
C GLY A 161 11.07 21.34 3.54
N SER A 162 11.57 22.07 4.54
CA SER A 162 11.27 23.47 4.79
C SER A 162 11.93 24.42 3.79
N GLY A 163 11.18 25.43 3.32
CA GLY A 163 11.68 26.60 2.60
C GLY A 163 10.55 27.46 2.01
N ALA A 164 10.14 28.52 2.72
CA ALA A 164 9.15 29.52 2.31
C ALA A 164 9.80 30.67 1.47
N PRO A 165 9.07 31.75 1.09
CA PRO A 165 7.98 31.85 0.11
C PRO A 165 8.27 32.91 -0.98
N ALA A 166 7.44 33.01 -2.04
CA ALA A 166 7.33 34.23 -2.85
C ALA A 166 5.94 34.34 -3.53
N GLU A 167 5.43 35.57 -3.52
CA GLU A 167 4.06 36.02 -3.79
C GLU A 167 3.66 36.12 -5.28
N ALA A 168 2.35 36.34 -5.44
CA ALA A 168 1.57 36.45 -6.66
C ALA A 168 1.69 37.78 -7.42
N SER A 169 1.33 37.74 -8.71
CA SER A 169 0.64 38.76 -9.53
C SER A 169 0.56 38.20 -10.96
N GLY A 170 -0.47 38.30 -11.78
CA GLY A 170 -1.73 39.04 -11.75
C GLY A 170 -2.27 39.06 -13.20
N SER A 171 -3.54 39.44 -13.32
CA SER A 171 -4.23 39.95 -14.52
C SER A 171 -4.94 38.97 -15.47
N ALA A 172 -6.26 39.12 -15.42
CA ALA A 172 -7.25 38.73 -16.41
C ALA A 172 -7.08 39.47 -17.75
N ASN A 173 -7.61 38.88 -18.82
CA ASN A 173 -8.15 39.62 -19.96
C ASN A 173 -9.24 38.80 -20.66
N ASP A 174 -10.46 39.31 -20.61
CA ASP A 174 -11.59 38.95 -21.46
C ASP A 174 -11.39 39.50 -22.88
N ASN A 175 -11.77 38.75 -23.92
CA ASN A 175 -12.33 39.35 -25.14
C ASN A 175 -13.15 38.36 -25.99
N LYS A 176 -14.46 38.39 -25.76
CA LYS A 176 -15.61 38.49 -26.69
C LYS A 176 -15.45 38.13 -28.20
N SER A 177 -16.15 37.04 -28.57
CA SER A 177 -17.02 36.75 -29.74
C SER A 177 -16.74 37.32 -31.15
N ASN A 178 -16.81 36.46 -32.18
CA ASN A 178 -17.90 36.41 -33.19
C ASN A 178 -17.62 35.42 -34.34
N GLY A 179 -18.67 34.76 -34.84
CA GLY A 179 -18.90 34.69 -36.29
C GLY A 179 -18.67 33.37 -37.05
N ALA A 180 -19.74 32.57 -37.12
CA ALA A 180 -20.39 32.08 -38.35
C ALA A 180 -19.72 31.04 -39.29
N SER A 181 -20.53 30.00 -39.55
CA SER A 181 -20.84 29.39 -40.85
C SER A 181 -19.88 28.37 -41.47
N GLY A 182 -20.39 27.14 -41.63
CA GLY A 182 -19.74 26.10 -42.43
C GLY A 182 -20.54 24.81 -42.54
N LEU A 183 -21.77 24.89 -43.05
CA LEU A 183 -22.61 23.76 -43.48
C LEU A 183 -21.93 22.99 -44.62
N ARG A 184 -21.75 21.66 -44.51
CA ARG A 184 -21.79 20.72 -45.66
C ARG A 184 -22.30 19.35 -45.19
N MET A 185 -23.21 18.83 -46.00
CA MET A 185 -24.07 17.66 -45.82
C MET A 185 -23.53 16.51 -46.69
N SER A 186 -24.03 15.30 -46.43
CA SER A 186 -24.47 14.30 -47.43
C SER A 186 -23.75 12.95 -47.58
N ILE A 187 -24.59 11.93 -47.31
CA ILE A 187 -24.98 10.79 -48.19
C ILE A 187 -23.99 9.60 -48.33
N GLY A 188 -24.37 8.50 -47.67
CA GLY A 188 -24.94 7.31 -48.33
C GLY A 188 -23.99 6.30 -48.97
N GLY A 189 -24.23 4.99 -48.73
CA GLY A 189 -23.67 3.95 -49.58
C GLY A 189 -23.57 2.55 -48.97
N VAL A 190 -24.65 1.78 -49.14
CA VAL A 190 -24.78 0.31 -49.21
C VAL A 190 -23.55 -0.53 -49.62
N GLY A 191 -23.40 -1.71 -49.01
CA GLY A 191 -23.30 -2.98 -49.75
C GLY A 191 -22.16 -3.98 -49.46
N LEU A 192 -22.58 -5.26 -49.35
CA LEU A 192 -21.94 -6.51 -49.83
C LEU A 192 -21.17 -7.42 -48.85
N ALA A 193 -21.90 -8.45 -48.39
CA ALA A 193 -21.66 -9.90 -48.56
C ALA A 193 -20.23 -10.48 -48.59
N GLY A 194 -20.00 -11.49 -47.74
CA GLY A 194 -18.95 -12.50 -47.88
C GLY A 194 -19.19 -13.71 -46.97
N VAL A 195 -19.62 -14.82 -47.56
CA VAL A 195 -19.82 -16.16 -46.96
C VAL A 195 -18.59 -17.03 -47.25
N VAL A 196 -18.01 -17.75 -46.28
CA VAL A 196 -17.42 -19.13 -46.38
C VAL A 196 -17.21 -19.67 -44.94
N MET A 197 -17.90 -20.69 -44.39
CA MET A 197 -17.79 -22.16 -44.54
C MET A 197 -16.38 -22.76 -44.29
N ALA A 198 -16.20 -23.49 -43.17
CA ALA A 198 -15.55 -24.82 -43.13
C ALA A 198 -15.64 -25.47 -41.72
N LEU A 199 -16.09 -26.73 -41.74
CA LEU A 199 -16.25 -27.71 -40.66
C LEU A 199 -14.96 -28.54 -40.45
N VAL A 200 -15.01 -29.42 -39.43
CA VAL A 200 -14.22 -30.67 -39.16
C VAL A 200 -12.90 -30.47 -38.38
N ALA A 201 -12.51 -31.29 -37.38
CA ALA A 201 -13.09 -32.39 -36.60
C ALA A 201 -12.12 -32.76 -35.45
N GLY A 202 -12.56 -33.63 -34.53
CA GLY A 202 -11.66 -34.64 -33.95
C GLY A 202 -11.86 -34.93 -32.46
N SER A 203 -12.80 -35.81 -32.12
CA SER A 203 -12.78 -36.59 -30.89
C SER A 203 -12.10 -37.93 -31.17
N VAL A 204 -11.06 -38.26 -30.41
CA VAL A 204 -10.68 -39.61 -29.97
C VAL A 204 -10.09 -39.50 -28.57
#